data_AF-A0AA39RHZ7-F1
#
_entry.id   AF-A0AA39RHZ7-F1
#
_cell.length_a   1.000
_cell.length_b   1.000
_cell.length_c   1.000
_cell.angle_alpha   90.00
_cell.angle_beta   90.00
_cell.angle_gamma   90.00
#
_symmetry.space_group_name_H-M   'P 1'
#
loop_
_entity.id
_entity.type
_entity.pdbx_description
1 polymer ?
#
loop_
_entity_poly.entity_id
_entity_poly.type
_entity_poly.pdbx_seq_one_letter_code
_entity_poly.pdbx_strand_id
1 'polypeptide(L)'
;MYVIRLGVGGGYLGVGGDAAAVSFWVGSAGASRGVPMWTGIAGAFSVWAAEAVLGSVGASGGVLVWVGSAGAVLGSAGDVVGVSVWAGDVEGDSVWAGDPRHVLVWVRDTRGVSVWVGSVGAVSVWVRDTRVVSVCVGSTGAVLGSMGASGGVLVWVGSAGDVVGVSVWAGDVGGDSVWAGDPRHVLVWVRDTRGVSVWVRSVGVVSVWVRDTRGVSVCVGSARAVLGSVGASGGVLVWVRSAGAVFVWVDPSVWAASKP
;
A
#
# COMPACT_ATOMS: atom_id res chain seq x y z
N MET A 1 -21.96 28.14 -5.77
CA MET A 1 -21.47 26.77 -6.01
C MET A 1 -21.16 26.67 -7.50
N TYR A 2 -19.90 26.67 -7.88
CA TYR A 2 -19.50 26.54 -9.29
C TYR A 2 -19.03 25.11 -9.52
N VAL A 3 -19.79 24.33 -10.29
CA VAL A 3 -19.37 23.02 -10.78
C VAL A 3 -18.86 23.24 -12.19
N ILE A 4 -17.53 23.29 -12.34
CA ILE A 4 -16.91 23.41 -13.67
C ILE A 4 -16.88 22.00 -14.27
N ARG A 5 -17.80 21.73 -15.21
CA ARG A 5 -17.78 20.51 -16.04
C ARG A 5 -17.06 20.83 -17.34
N LEU A 6 -15.81 20.40 -17.46
CA LEU A 6 -15.07 20.45 -18.72
C LEU A 6 -15.03 19.04 -19.29
N GLY A 7 -15.50 18.90 -20.52
CA GLY A 7 -15.40 17.67 -21.29
C GLY A 7 -14.50 17.84 -22.51
N VAL A 8 -13.97 16.68 -22.93
CA VAL A 8 -13.48 16.30 -24.27
C VAL A 8 -11.96 16.40 -24.54
N GLY A 9 -11.41 15.28 -25.04
CA GLY A 9 -10.41 15.15 -26.10
C GLY A 9 -9.13 16.00 -26.04
N GLY A 10 -8.03 15.40 -25.59
CA GLY A 10 -6.66 15.80 -25.93
C GLY A 10 -6.26 17.24 -25.61
N GLY A 11 -6.10 17.59 -24.33
CA GLY A 11 -5.54 18.88 -23.88
C GLY A 11 -5.29 18.91 -22.37
N TYR A 12 -4.51 19.89 -21.88
CA TYR A 12 -4.27 20.12 -20.45
C TYR A 12 -5.55 20.65 -19.76
N LEU A 13 -5.95 20.06 -18.63
CA LEU A 13 -7.15 20.46 -17.88
C LEU A 13 -6.73 21.06 -16.53
N GLY A 14 -6.83 22.39 -16.40
CA GLY A 14 -6.42 23.12 -15.19
C GLY A 14 -7.50 24.04 -14.66
N VAL A 15 -7.70 24.05 -13.35
CA VAL A 15 -8.47 25.10 -12.65
C VAL A 15 -7.52 25.83 -11.70
N GLY A 16 -7.23 27.10 -12.00
CA GLY A 16 -6.50 27.99 -11.11
C GLY A 16 -7.44 28.81 -10.22
N GLY A 17 -7.07 29.01 -8.96
CA GLY A 17 -7.85 29.77 -7.96
C GLY A 17 -8.55 28.88 -6.92
N ASP A 18 -9.25 29.51 -5.96
CA ASP A 18 -9.96 28.83 -4.88
C ASP A 18 -11.31 28.28 -5.36
N ALA A 19 -11.45 26.96 -5.41
CA ALA A 19 -12.70 26.31 -5.77
C ALA A 19 -13.26 25.50 -4.59
N ALA A 20 -14.57 25.55 -4.35
CA ALA A 20 -15.19 24.72 -3.30
C ALA A 20 -15.15 23.22 -3.67
N ALA A 21 -15.28 22.88 -4.96
CA ALA A 21 -15.13 21.53 -5.47
C ALA A 21 -14.79 21.57 -6.96
N VAL A 22 -13.94 20.64 -7.42
CA VAL A 22 -13.59 20.47 -8.83
C VAL A 22 -13.80 19.01 -9.22
N SER A 23 -14.50 18.76 -10.32
CA SER A 23 -14.76 17.41 -10.82
C SER A 23 -14.48 17.32 -12.31
N PHE A 24 -13.61 16.40 -12.70
CA PHE A 24 -13.31 16.12 -14.10
C PHE A 24 -13.86 14.75 -14.52
N TRP A 25 -14.38 14.70 -15.75
CA TRP A 25 -14.83 13.47 -16.38
C TRP A 25 -14.15 13.31 -17.73
N VAL A 26 -13.35 12.26 -17.89
CA VAL A 26 -12.69 11.90 -19.14
C VAL A 26 -13.34 10.64 -19.70
N GLY A 27 -14.21 10.82 -20.69
CA GLY A 27 -14.96 9.73 -21.36
C GLY A 27 -14.11 8.84 -22.27
N SER A 28 -14.64 7.66 -22.61
CA SER A 28 -13.99 6.57 -23.38
C SER A 28 -13.91 6.79 -24.90
N ALA A 29 -13.76 8.02 -25.37
CA ALA A 29 -13.72 8.30 -26.81
C ALA A 29 -12.26 8.23 -27.31
N GLY A 30 -11.80 7.01 -27.63
CA GLY A 30 -10.65 6.71 -28.48
C GLY A 30 -9.34 7.42 -28.12
N ALA A 31 -8.41 6.68 -27.51
CA ALA A 31 -7.00 7.06 -27.33
C ALA A 31 -6.80 8.42 -26.63
N SER A 32 -7.37 8.58 -25.43
CA SER A 32 -6.98 9.68 -24.56
C SER A 32 -5.68 9.30 -23.85
N ARG A 33 -4.54 9.48 -24.53
CA ARG A 33 -3.22 9.46 -23.88
C ARG A 33 -3.23 10.47 -22.73
N GLY A 34 -2.90 9.98 -21.53
CA GLY A 34 -2.92 10.66 -20.23
C GLY A 34 -3.17 12.16 -20.28
N VAL A 35 -4.32 12.58 -19.76
CA VAL A 35 -4.68 13.99 -19.64
C VAL A 35 -4.00 14.55 -18.39
N PRO A 36 -3.01 15.44 -18.50
CA PRO A 36 -2.45 16.13 -17.36
C PRO A 36 -3.48 17.08 -16.75
N MET A 37 -3.77 16.88 -15.47
CA MET A 37 -4.73 17.68 -14.69
C MET A 37 -4.04 18.40 -13.54
N TRP A 38 -4.37 19.67 -13.34
CA TRP A 38 -3.88 20.43 -12.20
C TRP A 38 -4.98 21.27 -11.55
N THR A 39 -4.92 21.36 -10.23
CA THR A 39 -5.74 22.26 -9.43
C THR A 39 -4.87 22.89 -8.35
N GLY A 40 -5.08 24.19 -8.13
CA GLY A 40 -4.52 24.93 -7.00
C GLY A 40 -5.13 24.48 -5.66
N ILE A 41 -5.93 25.36 -5.04
CA ILE A 41 -6.60 25.08 -3.76
C ILE A 41 -8.06 24.70 -4.03
N ALA A 42 -8.46 23.50 -3.64
CA ALA A 42 -9.83 23.02 -3.83
C ALA A 42 -10.43 22.44 -2.55
N GLY A 43 -11.69 22.72 -2.22
CA GLY A 43 -12.36 22.05 -1.09
C GLY A 43 -12.50 20.53 -1.30
N ALA A 44 -12.65 20.07 -2.54
CA ALA A 44 -12.58 18.67 -2.92
C ALA A 44 -12.21 18.53 -4.41
N PHE A 45 -11.46 17.49 -4.76
CA PHE A 45 -11.11 17.17 -6.15
C PHE A 45 -11.50 15.74 -6.48
N SER A 46 -12.24 15.55 -7.57
CA SER A 46 -12.56 14.23 -8.10
C SER A 46 -12.25 14.10 -9.59
N VAL A 47 -11.64 12.98 -9.97
CA VAL A 47 -11.40 12.63 -11.38
C VAL A 47 -11.95 11.26 -11.65
N TRP A 48 -12.70 11.16 -12.74
CA TRP A 48 -13.12 9.90 -13.34
C TRP A 48 -12.49 9.79 -14.72
N ALA A 49 -11.73 8.74 -14.98
CA ALA A 49 -11.14 8.49 -16.28
C ALA A 49 -11.20 7.02 -16.68
N ALA A 50 -11.41 6.79 -17.97
CA ALA A 50 -11.36 5.44 -18.53
C ALA A 50 -9.91 4.92 -18.67
N GLU A 51 -8.96 5.70 -19.22
CA GLU A 51 -7.67 5.17 -19.73
C GLU A 51 -6.35 5.63 -19.06
N ALA A 52 -6.23 6.84 -18.51
CA ALA A 52 -5.04 7.28 -17.76
C ALA A 52 -5.27 8.64 -17.11
N VAL A 53 -4.82 8.80 -15.87
CA VAL A 53 -4.85 10.08 -15.16
C VAL A 53 -3.44 10.43 -14.71
N LEU A 54 -2.97 11.61 -15.12
CA LEU A 54 -1.78 12.22 -14.55
C LEU A 54 -2.22 13.53 -13.88
N GLY A 55 -2.34 13.53 -12.56
CA GLY A 55 -2.96 14.63 -11.83
C GLY A 55 -2.09 15.10 -10.67
N SER A 56 -1.93 16.41 -10.51
CA SER A 56 -1.36 16.98 -9.29
C SER A 56 -2.32 17.96 -8.63
N VAL A 57 -2.52 17.78 -7.32
CA VAL A 57 -3.41 18.60 -6.49
C VAL A 57 -2.58 19.24 -5.39
N GLY A 58 -2.60 20.58 -5.33
CA GLY A 58 -1.82 21.36 -4.36
C GLY A 58 -2.30 21.16 -2.92
N ALA A 59 -3.38 21.85 -2.52
CA ALA A 59 -4.00 21.70 -1.22
C ALA A 59 -5.50 21.46 -1.38
N SER A 60 -6.05 20.44 -0.74
CA SER A 60 -7.49 20.22 -0.81
C SER A 60 -8.15 19.58 0.40
N GLY A 61 -9.46 19.77 0.55
CA GLY A 61 -10.24 19.07 1.57
C GLY A 61 -10.41 17.57 1.28
N GLY A 62 -9.94 17.06 0.13
CA GLY A 62 -9.90 15.64 -0.21
C GLY A 62 -9.72 15.38 -1.71
N VAL A 63 -8.99 14.31 -2.06
CA VAL A 63 -8.75 13.86 -3.43
C VAL A 63 -9.37 12.47 -3.63
N LEU A 64 -10.22 12.34 -4.64
CA LEU A 64 -10.79 11.05 -5.08
C LEU A 64 -10.48 10.80 -6.55
N VAL A 65 -9.77 9.72 -6.84
CA VAL A 65 -9.41 9.33 -8.21
C VAL A 65 -10.01 7.96 -8.49
N TRP A 66 -10.82 7.87 -9.55
CA TRP A 66 -11.38 6.61 -10.03
C TRP A 66 -10.94 6.37 -11.47
N VAL A 67 -10.33 5.21 -11.71
CA VAL A 67 -9.80 4.82 -13.01
C VAL A 67 -10.27 3.42 -13.38
N GLY A 68 -10.85 3.30 -14.58
CA GLY A 68 -11.56 2.11 -15.05
C GLY A 68 -10.68 1.01 -15.67
N SER A 69 -10.05 1.29 -16.82
CA SER A 69 -9.16 0.35 -17.54
C SER A 69 -8.07 1.16 -18.25
N ALA A 70 -6.88 1.23 -17.65
CA ALA A 70 -5.92 2.29 -17.94
C ALA A 70 -4.48 1.85 -18.19
N GLY A 71 -3.74 2.65 -18.95
CA GLY A 71 -2.30 2.47 -19.10
C GLY A 71 -1.54 2.70 -17.79
N ALA A 72 -1.84 3.80 -17.08
CA ALA A 72 -1.28 4.09 -15.76
C ALA A 72 -2.04 5.19 -14.99
N VAL A 73 -1.99 5.16 -13.66
CA VAL A 73 -2.44 6.26 -12.78
C VAL A 73 -1.25 6.85 -12.05
N LEU A 74 -1.03 8.16 -12.23
CA LEU A 74 -0.01 8.93 -11.51
C LEU A 74 -0.68 10.12 -10.83
N GLY A 75 -0.80 10.05 -9.50
CA GLY A 75 -1.38 11.11 -8.69
C GLY A 75 -0.38 11.65 -7.68
N SER A 76 -0.21 12.99 -7.63
CA SER A 76 0.43 13.67 -6.51
C SER A 76 -0.58 14.54 -5.76
N ALA A 77 -0.64 14.41 -4.43
CA ALA A 77 -1.44 15.28 -3.59
C ALA A 77 -0.58 15.83 -2.45
N GLY A 78 -0.62 17.17 -2.26
CA GLY A 78 0.08 17.86 -1.17
C GLY A 78 -0.67 17.75 0.17
N ASP A 79 -0.98 18.88 0.80
CA ASP A 79 -1.71 18.92 2.08
C ASP A 79 -3.20 18.63 1.83
N VAL A 80 -3.63 17.42 2.20
CA VAL A 80 -5.00 16.94 1.97
C VAL A 80 -5.63 16.36 3.22
N VAL A 81 -6.96 16.47 3.37
CA VAL A 81 -7.62 15.70 4.45
C VAL A 81 -7.58 14.20 4.14
N GLY A 82 -7.66 13.80 2.87
CA GLY A 82 -7.46 12.40 2.50
C GLY A 82 -7.35 12.17 0.99
N VAL A 83 -6.73 11.05 0.64
CA VAL A 83 -6.55 10.59 -0.75
C VAL A 83 -7.17 9.21 -0.90
N SER A 84 -8.10 9.07 -1.84
CA SER A 84 -8.73 7.80 -2.19
C SER A 84 -8.49 7.50 -3.67
N VAL A 85 -7.83 6.38 -3.97
CA VAL A 85 -7.58 5.93 -5.34
C VAL A 85 -8.23 4.57 -5.56
N TRP A 86 -8.99 4.48 -6.65
CA TRP A 86 -9.57 3.24 -7.16
C TRP A 86 -9.08 3.01 -8.59
N ALA A 87 -8.45 1.87 -8.83
CA ALA A 87 -7.98 1.48 -10.15
C ALA A 87 -8.34 0.02 -10.47
N GLY A 88 -8.86 -0.21 -11.67
CA GLY A 88 -9.08 -1.54 -12.24
C GLY A 88 -8.34 -1.70 -13.57
N ASP A 89 -7.91 -2.91 -13.90
CA ASP A 89 -7.35 -3.29 -15.21
C ASP A 89 -6.28 -2.30 -15.73
N VAL A 90 -5.17 -2.14 -15.00
CA VAL A 90 -4.08 -1.21 -15.39
C VAL A 90 -2.71 -1.82 -15.57
N GLU A 91 -1.88 -1.23 -16.45
CA GLU A 91 -0.47 -1.67 -16.55
C GLU A 91 0.35 -1.27 -15.32
N GLY A 92 0.03 -0.17 -14.65
CA GLY A 92 0.60 0.13 -13.34
C GLY A 92 0.08 1.40 -12.69
N ASP A 93 0.03 1.40 -11.36
CA ASP A 93 -0.41 2.54 -10.56
C ASP A 93 0.72 3.07 -9.69
N SER A 94 0.88 4.38 -9.65
CA SER A 94 1.67 5.02 -8.60
C SER A 94 0.98 6.20 -7.95
N VAL A 95 0.92 6.18 -6.63
CA VAL A 95 0.29 7.21 -5.80
C VAL A 95 1.35 7.85 -4.94
N TRP A 96 1.48 9.17 -5.03
CA TRP A 96 2.32 9.97 -4.15
C TRP A 96 1.45 10.92 -3.33
N ALA A 97 1.54 10.83 -2.02
CA ALA A 97 0.85 11.74 -1.13
C ALA A 97 1.84 12.33 -0.13
N GLY A 98 1.85 13.67 -0.01
CA GLY A 98 2.69 14.40 0.93
C GLY A 98 2.25 14.14 2.37
N ASP A 99 1.36 15.00 2.88
CA ASP A 99 0.94 14.95 4.28
C ASP A 99 -0.60 14.84 4.45
N PRO A 100 -1.25 13.80 3.89
CA PRO A 100 -2.68 13.61 4.08
C PRO A 100 -3.03 13.14 5.49
N ARG A 101 -4.27 13.32 5.98
CA ARG A 101 -4.67 12.61 7.22
C ARG A 101 -4.88 11.12 6.99
N HIS A 102 -5.42 10.74 5.83
CA HIS A 102 -5.64 9.33 5.48
C HIS A 102 -5.37 9.06 3.99
N VAL A 103 -4.79 7.89 3.68
CA VAL A 103 -4.63 7.39 2.31
C VAL A 103 -5.33 6.04 2.18
N LEU A 104 -6.22 5.91 1.19
CA LEU A 104 -6.88 4.68 0.82
C LEU A 104 -6.58 4.36 -0.65
N VAL A 105 -6.03 3.18 -0.90
CA VAL A 105 -5.73 2.71 -2.26
C VAL A 105 -6.39 1.35 -2.45
N TRP A 106 -7.24 1.26 -3.46
CA TRP A 106 -7.89 0.01 -3.88
C TRP A 106 -7.53 -0.27 -5.33
N VAL A 107 -6.88 -1.40 -5.56
CA VAL A 107 -6.36 -1.76 -6.87
C VAL A 107 -6.71 -3.20 -7.21
N ARG A 108 -7.14 -3.42 -8.44
CA ARG A 108 -7.51 -4.74 -8.96
C ARG A 108 -6.95 -4.95 -10.36
N ASP A 109 -6.46 -6.16 -10.63
CA ASP A 109 -6.08 -6.63 -11.97
C ASP A 109 -4.98 -5.75 -12.61
N THR A 110 -3.79 -5.68 -11.98
CA THR A 110 -2.70 -4.78 -12.45
C THR A 110 -1.35 -5.46 -12.60
N ARG A 111 -0.40 -4.86 -13.35
CA ARG A 111 0.97 -5.38 -13.32
C ARG A 111 1.76 -4.90 -12.12
N GLY A 112 1.52 -3.69 -11.61
CA GLY A 112 2.25 -3.21 -10.45
C GLY A 112 1.63 -2.00 -9.77
N VAL A 113 1.79 -1.92 -8.45
CA VAL A 113 1.31 -0.82 -7.61
C VAL A 113 2.47 -0.28 -6.79
N SER A 114 2.67 1.03 -6.80
CA SER A 114 3.64 1.74 -5.96
C SER A 114 2.97 2.88 -5.19
N VAL A 115 2.88 2.77 -3.87
CA VAL A 115 2.29 3.81 -3.01
C VAL A 115 3.40 4.44 -2.18
N TRP A 116 3.54 5.76 -2.28
CA TRP A 116 4.51 6.55 -1.53
C TRP A 116 3.76 7.60 -0.72
N VAL A 117 3.90 7.55 0.60
CA VAL A 117 3.24 8.49 1.51
C VAL A 117 4.28 9.12 2.44
N GLY A 118 4.24 10.44 2.60
CA GLY A 118 5.05 11.20 3.55
C GLY A 118 4.55 10.99 4.98
N SER A 119 3.92 12.01 5.57
CA SER A 119 3.43 12.00 6.96
C SER A 119 1.91 11.87 7.01
N VAL A 120 1.37 10.81 7.61
CA VAL A 120 -0.07 10.50 7.51
C VAL A 120 -0.66 9.94 8.80
N GLY A 121 -1.95 10.14 9.05
CA GLY A 121 -2.63 9.52 10.18
C GLY A 121 -2.79 8.00 10.00
N ALA A 122 -3.23 7.55 8.83
CA ALA A 122 -3.25 6.14 8.46
C ALA A 122 -3.19 5.87 6.95
N VAL A 123 -2.61 4.74 6.57
CA VAL A 123 -2.60 4.23 5.18
C VAL A 123 -3.29 2.87 5.13
N SER A 124 -4.23 2.72 4.19
CA SER A 124 -4.91 1.46 3.90
C SER A 124 -4.75 1.11 2.42
N VAL A 125 -4.09 -0.01 2.12
CA VAL A 125 -3.86 -0.48 0.75
C VAL A 125 -4.48 -1.85 0.56
N TRP A 126 -5.32 -1.98 -0.46
CA TRP A 126 -6.01 -3.21 -0.82
C TRP A 126 -5.70 -3.51 -2.27
N VAL A 127 -5.03 -4.64 -2.51
CA VAL A 127 -4.64 -5.04 -3.86
C VAL A 127 -5.10 -6.47 -4.13
N ARG A 128 -5.64 -6.70 -5.32
CA ARG A 128 -6.00 -8.04 -5.79
C ARG A 128 -5.44 -8.27 -7.20
N ASP A 129 -4.97 -9.49 -7.45
CA ASP A 129 -4.59 -9.95 -8.79
C ASP A 129 -3.53 -9.04 -9.44
N THR A 130 -2.35 -8.93 -8.80
CA THR A 130 -1.29 -8.00 -9.22
C THR A 130 0.11 -8.63 -9.25
N ARG A 131 1.01 -8.28 -10.17
CA ARG A 131 2.35 -8.90 -10.14
C ARG A 131 3.25 -8.39 -9.01
N VAL A 132 3.26 -7.10 -8.70
CA VAL A 132 4.10 -6.54 -7.64
C VAL A 132 3.39 -5.42 -6.91
N VAL A 133 3.47 -5.41 -5.58
CA VAL A 133 2.98 -4.30 -4.74
C VAL A 133 4.14 -3.75 -3.91
N SER A 134 4.35 -2.44 -3.98
CA SER A 134 5.31 -1.72 -3.16
C SER A 134 4.62 -0.58 -2.41
N VAL A 135 4.74 -0.55 -1.09
CA VAL A 135 4.18 0.50 -0.23
C VAL A 135 5.30 1.08 0.63
N CYS A 136 5.57 2.36 0.47
CA CYS A 136 6.56 3.11 1.23
C CYS A 136 5.88 4.24 1.99
N VAL A 137 5.99 4.23 3.32
CA VAL A 137 5.40 5.25 4.20
C VAL A 137 6.49 5.85 5.08
N GLY A 138 6.61 7.18 5.09
CA GLY A 138 7.64 7.90 5.85
C GLY A 138 7.35 7.95 7.35
N SER A 139 6.28 8.66 7.73
CA SER A 139 5.77 8.71 9.10
C SER A 139 4.28 8.47 9.13
N THR A 140 3.80 7.63 10.04
CA THR A 140 2.35 7.32 10.09
C THR A 140 1.86 6.93 11.47
N GLY A 141 0.57 7.13 11.73
CA GLY A 141 -0.10 6.50 12.86
C GLY A 141 -0.38 5.01 12.63
N ALA A 142 -0.70 4.58 11.41
CA ALA A 142 -0.97 3.17 11.11
C ALA A 142 -0.79 2.81 9.62
N VAL A 143 -0.41 1.56 9.34
CA VAL A 143 -0.39 0.99 7.98
C VAL A 143 -1.15 -0.33 7.98
N LEU A 144 -2.15 -0.44 7.10
CA LEU A 144 -2.91 -1.65 6.85
C LEU A 144 -2.76 -2.02 5.37
N GLY A 145 -2.25 -3.22 5.10
CA GLY A 145 -2.14 -3.79 3.75
C GLY A 145 -2.90 -5.10 3.67
N SER A 146 -3.78 -5.25 2.67
CA SER A 146 -4.41 -6.52 2.32
C SER A 146 -4.16 -6.82 0.85
N MET A 147 -3.46 -7.92 0.58
CA MET A 147 -3.06 -8.35 -0.74
C MET A 147 -3.61 -9.75 -1.03
N GLY A 148 -4.32 -9.89 -2.14
CA GLY A 148 -4.77 -11.17 -2.67
C GLY A 148 -3.66 -11.85 -3.46
N ALA A 149 -4.03 -12.54 -4.55
CA ALA A 149 -3.07 -13.20 -5.43
C ALA A 149 -2.08 -12.18 -6.01
N SER A 150 -0.79 -12.30 -5.68
CA SER A 150 0.22 -11.41 -6.25
C SER A 150 1.59 -12.04 -6.49
N GLY A 151 2.39 -11.48 -7.40
CA GLY A 151 3.75 -11.98 -7.65
C GLY A 151 4.75 -11.61 -6.55
N GLY A 152 4.46 -10.60 -5.73
CA GLY A 152 5.23 -10.26 -4.54
C GLY A 152 4.82 -8.93 -3.89
N VAL A 153 5.11 -8.83 -2.60
CA VAL A 153 4.73 -7.69 -1.74
C VAL A 153 5.96 -7.12 -1.05
N LEU A 154 6.09 -5.80 -1.09
CA LEU A 154 7.06 -5.05 -0.30
C LEU A 154 6.35 -3.93 0.47
N VAL A 155 6.51 -3.93 1.79
CA VAL A 155 6.02 -2.86 2.66
C VAL A 155 7.20 -2.30 3.43
N TRP A 156 7.43 -0.99 3.28
CA TRP A 156 8.46 -0.23 3.98
C TRP A 156 7.83 0.89 4.79
N VAL A 157 8.05 0.88 6.10
CA VAL A 157 7.55 1.90 7.02
C VAL A 157 8.72 2.54 7.75
N GLY A 158 8.96 3.81 7.41
CA GLY A 158 9.98 4.69 7.99
C GLY A 158 9.79 4.93 9.49
N SER A 159 10.83 5.48 10.10
CA SER A 159 10.99 5.56 11.56
C SER A 159 10.63 6.92 12.18
N ALA A 160 9.92 7.78 11.46
CA ALA A 160 9.76 9.19 11.87
C ALA A 160 8.41 9.48 12.57
N GLY A 161 8.02 8.73 13.60
CA GLY A 161 6.82 9.07 14.38
C GLY A 161 6.27 7.91 15.23
N ASP A 162 5.26 8.20 16.05
CA ASP A 162 4.49 7.22 16.84
C ASP A 162 3.65 6.31 15.92
N VAL A 163 4.30 5.38 15.21
CA VAL A 163 3.58 4.36 14.44
C VAL A 163 2.88 3.41 15.42
N VAL A 164 1.56 3.47 15.49
CA VAL A 164 0.73 2.61 16.35
C VAL A 164 0.82 1.15 15.89
N GLY A 165 0.79 0.91 14.58
CA GLY A 165 1.01 -0.44 14.08
C GLY A 165 1.10 -0.60 12.57
N VAL A 166 1.69 -1.72 12.17
CA VAL A 166 1.77 -2.19 10.79
C VAL A 166 1.11 -3.55 10.71
N SER A 167 0.06 -3.68 9.90
CA SER A 167 -0.62 -4.95 9.64
C SER A 167 -0.58 -5.28 8.16
N VAL A 168 -0.06 -6.46 7.82
CA VAL A 168 0.02 -6.96 6.44
C VAL A 168 -0.67 -8.31 6.35
N TRP A 169 -1.62 -8.41 5.43
CA TRP A 169 -2.38 -9.62 5.11
C TRP A 169 -2.08 -9.96 3.66
N ALA A 170 -1.50 -11.12 3.40
CA ALA A 170 -1.17 -11.57 2.06
C ALA A 170 -1.69 -13.00 1.81
N GLY A 171 -2.37 -13.18 0.68
CA GLY A 171 -2.78 -14.50 0.18
C GLY A 171 -1.71 -15.11 -0.71
N ASP A 172 -2.15 -15.79 -1.77
CA ASP A 172 -1.29 -16.54 -2.70
C ASP A 172 -0.24 -15.64 -3.37
N VAL A 173 0.97 -15.59 -2.81
CA VAL A 173 2.00 -14.62 -3.21
C VAL A 173 3.36 -15.21 -3.57
N GLY A 174 4.04 -14.56 -4.52
CA GLY A 174 5.38 -14.99 -4.92
C GLY A 174 6.47 -14.73 -3.88
N GLY A 175 6.22 -13.86 -2.89
CA GLY A 175 7.08 -13.58 -1.75
C GLY A 175 6.74 -12.25 -1.08
N ASP A 176 6.86 -12.19 0.25
CA ASP A 176 6.50 -11.01 1.03
C ASP A 176 7.67 -10.49 1.85
N SER A 177 7.86 -9.18 1.83
CA SER A 177 8.88 -8.48 2.62
C SER A 177 8.27 -7.30 3.36
N VAL A 178 8.43 -7.28 4.68
CA VAL A 178 7.97 -6.19 5.55
C VAL A 178 9.18 -5.62 6.28
N TRP A 179 9.42 -4.33 6.11
CA TRP A 179 10.41 -3.58 6.87
C TRP A 179 9.72 -2.48 7.69
N ALA A 180 9.96 -2.48 8.99
CA ALA A 180 9.42 -1.47 9.88
C ALA A 180 10.51 -0.93 10.82
N GLY A 181 10.55 0.39 10.95
CA GLY A 181 11.41 1.06 11.92
C GLY A 181 10.96 0.79 13.36
N ASP A 182 10.11 1.68 13.88
CA ASP A 182 9.77 1.72 15.31
C ASP A 182 8.26 1.70 15.63
N PRO A 183 7.46 0.76 15.07
CA PRO A 183 6.05 0.66 15.40
C PRO A 183 5.80 0.11 16.81
N ARG A 184 4.63 0.37 17.40
CA ARG A 184 4.23 -0.31 18.65
C ARG A 184 3.88 -1.78 18.40
N HIS A 185 3.28 -2.08 17.25
CA HIS A 185 2.88 -3.43 16.87
C HIS A 185 3.17 -3.72 15.39
N VAL A 186 3.64 -4.94 15.10
CA VAL A 186 3.73 -5.47 13.73
C VAL A 186 2.95 -6.78 13.67
N LEU A 187 1.98 -6.87 12.76
CA LEU A 187 1.22 -8.07 12.47
C LEU A 187 1.41 -8.45 11.00
N VAL A 188 1.88 -9.66 10.75
CA VAL A 188 2.03 -10.20 9.40
C VAL A 188 1.27 -11.51 9.34
N TRP A 189 0.28 -11.60 8.45
CA TRP A 189 -0.43 -12.83 8.13
C TRP A 189 -0.26 -13.15 6.67
N VAL A 190 0.29 -14.33 6.38
CA VAL A 190 0.57 -14.78 5.02
C VAL A 190 0.07 -16.20 4.82
N ARG A 191 -0.54 -16.47 3.67
CA ARG A 191 -0.97 -17.80 3.26
C ARG A 191 -0.44 -18.10 1.86
N ASP A 192 0.07 -19.31 1.62
CA ASP A 192 0.44 -19.77 0.28
C ASP A 192 1.50 -18.90 -0.42
N THR A 193 2.71 -18.84 0.14
CA THR A 193 3.79 -17.97 -0.36
C THR A 193 5.11 -18.68 -0.63
N ARG A 194 5.93 -18.19 -1.57
CA ARG A 194 7.29 -18.75 -1.70
C ARG A 194 8.19 -18.38 -0.52
N GLY A 195 7.96 -17.26 0.16
CA GLY A 195 8.75 -16.90 1.33
C GLY A 195 8.31 -15.59 1.98
N VAL A 196 8.61 -15.46 3.27
CA VAL A 196 8.28 -14.27 4.07
C VAL A 196 9.54 -13.75 4.74
N SER A 197 9.78 -12.43 4.65
CA SER A 197 10.87 -11.74 5.34
C SER A 197 10.31 -10.57 6.15
N VAL A 198 10.54 -10.57 7.46
CA VAL A 198 10.09 -9.49 8.35
C VAL A 198 11.30 -8.90 9.07
N TRP A 199 11.52 -7.61 8.90
CA TRP A 199 12.61 -6.86 9.52
C TRP A 199 12.05 -5.73 10.36
N VAL A 200 12.31 -5.77 11.66
CA VAL A 200 11.82 -4.75 12.60
C VAL A 200 12.97 -4.24 13.47
N ARG A 201 13.17 -2.93 13.52
CA ARG A 201 14.25 -2.33 14.32
C ARG A 201 13.91 -2.36 15.82
N SER A 202 12.79 -1.74 16.20
CA SER A 202 12.31 -1.71 17.59
C SER A 202 10.78 -1.75 17.63
N VAL A 203 10.20 -2.51 18.56
CA VAL A 203 8.74 -2.70 18.59
C VAL A 203 8.23 -3.13 19.96
N GLY A 204 6.95 -2.90 20.24
CA GLY A 204 6.29 -3.55 21.37
C GLY A 204 6.13 -5.05 21.10
N VAL A 205 5.33 -5.40 20.10
CA VAL A 205 5.04 -6.79 19.75
C VAL A 205 5.18 -7.03 18.25
N VAL A 206 5.81 -8.15 17.87
CA VAL A 206 5.75 -8.71 16.51
C VAL A 206 4.94 -9.99 16.55
N SER A 207 3.95 -10.11 15.67
CA SER A 207 3.15 -11.32 15.47
C SER A 207 3.22 -11.73 14.01
N VAL A 208 3.81 -12.89 13.72
CA VAL A 208 3.96 -13.44 12.37
C VAL A 208 3.22 -14.77 12.29
N TRP A 209 2.25 -14.84 11.39
CA TRP A 209 1.45 -16.01 11.11
C TRP A 209 1.65 -16.38 9.65
N VAL A 210 2.25 -17.52 9.37
CA VAL A 210 2.51 -17.97 8.00
C VAL A 210 2.01 -19.38 7.83
N ARG A 211 1.26 -19.63 6.76
CA ARG A 211 0.81 -20.97 6.38
C ARG A 211 1.27 -21.27 4.96
N ASP A 212 1.73 -22.50 4.73
CA ASP A 212 2.06 -23.03 3.41
C ASP A 212 3.14 -22.17 2.69
N THR A 213 4.40 -22.32 3.11
CA THR A 213 5.52 -21.55 2.54
C THR A 213 6.78 -22.36 2.28
N ARG A 214 7.76 -21.85 1.51
CA ARG A 214 9.09 -22.45 1.46
C ARG A 214 10.02 -21.95 2.56
N GLY A 215 9.78 -20.77 3.13
CA GLY A 215 10.67 -20.24 4.16
C GLY A 215 10.15 -18.98 4.83
N VAL A 216 10.43 -18.84 6.12
CA VAL A 216 10.16 -17.63 6.90
C VAL A 216 11.45 -17.13 7.52
N SER A 217 11.74 -15.84 7.36
CA SER A 217 12.80 -15.14 8.07
C SER A 217 12.24 -13.96 8.85
N VAL A 218 12.54 -13.90 10.15
CA VAL A 218 12.12 -12.81 11.04
C VAL A 218 13.35 -12.27 11.76
N CYS A 219 13.66 -11.00 11.55
CA CYS A 219 14.78 -10.29 12.14
C CYS A 219 14.27 -9.13 12.98
N VAL A 220 14.50 -9.19 14.29
CA VAL A 220 14.01 -8.19 15.25
C VAL A 220 15.18 -7.64 16.08
N GLY A 221 15.39 -6.32 16.01
CA GLY A 221 16.42 -5.64 16.79
C GLY A 221 16.07 -5.60 18.28
N SER A 222 14.90 -5.05 18.63
CA SER A 222 14.41 -4.99 20.00
C SER A 222 12.89 -5.14 20.07
N ALA A 223 12.39 -6.03 20.93
CA ALA A 223 10.95 -6.20 21.14
C ALA A 223 10.58 -6.43 22.61
N ARG A 224 9.33 -6.16 23.00
CA ARG A 224 8.81 -6.77 24.25
C ARG A 224 8.45 -8.22 24.04
N ALA A 225 7.81 -8.54 22.92
CA ALA A 225 7.46 -9.91 22.56
C ALA A 225 7.57 -10.18 21.05
N VAL A 226 8.01 -11.38 20.69
CA VAL A 226 7.96 -11.92 19.33
C VAL A 226 7.14 -13.20 19.35
N LEU A 227 6.06 -13.22 18.59
CA LEU A 227 5.14 -14.35 18.42
C LEU A 227 5.20 -14.82 16.97
N GLY A 228 5.55 -16.07 16.75
CA GLY A 228 5.59 -16.71 15.44
C GLY A 228 4.74 -17.96 15.44
N SER A 229 3.89 -18.12 14.43
CA SER A 229 3.21 -19.37 14.12
C SER A 229 3.44 -19.68 12.66
N VAL A 230 4.16 -20.76 12.39
CA VAL A 230 4.45 -21.20 11.03
C VAL A 230 3.86 -22.60 10.83
N GLY A 231 2.94 -22.70 9.87
CA GLY A 231 2.37 -23.97 9.42
C GLY A 231 3.37 -24.77 8.57
N ALA A 232 2.87 -25.51 7.58
CA ALA A 232 3.72 -26.21 6.62
C ALA A 232 4.71 -25.22 5.97
N SER A 233 6.00 -25.45 6.20
CA SER A 233 7.09 -24.60 5.74
C SER A 233 8.33 -25.40 5.39
N GLY A 234 9.16 -24.90 4.46
CA GLY A 234 10.47 -25.48 4.16
C GLY A 234 11.57 -25.08 5.16
N GLY A 235 11.32 -24.09 6.03
CA GLY A 235 12.26 -23.65 7.06
C GLY A 235 11.86 -22.35 7.75
N VAL A 236 12.32 -22.17 8.99
CA VAL A 236 12.04 -20.97 9.81
C VAL A 236 13.34 -20.46 10.41
N LEU A 237 13.69 -19.20 10.13
CA LEU A 237 14.79 -18.48 10.74
C LEU A 237 14.23 -17.32 11.59
N VAL A 238 14.54 -17.30 12.87
CA VAL A 238 14.19 -16.19 13.76
C VAL A 238 15.46 -15.67 14.42
N TRP A 239 15.80 -14.43 14.11
CA TRP A 239 16.91 -13.70 14.72
C TRP A 239 16.38 -12.55 15.55
N VAL A 240 16.66 -12.57 16.85
CA VAL A 240 16.21 -11.54 17.79
C VAL A 240 17.42 -11.08 18.59
N ARG A 241 17.79 -9.80 18.43
CA ARG A 241 18.92 -9.23 19.19
C ARG A 241 18.54 -9.02 20.66
N SER A 242 17.32 -8.56 20.94
CA SER A 242 16.81 -8.38 22.30
C SER A 242 15.30 -8.54 22.33
N ALA A 243 14.78 -9.41 23.20
CA ALA A 243 13.35 -9.48 23.47
C ALA A 243 13.05 -9.88 24.91
N GLY A 244 11.92 -9.38 25.43
CA GLY A 244 11.38 -9.84 26.72
C GLY A 244 10.86 -11.28 26.66
N ALA A 245 10.23 -11.66 25.56
CA ALA A 245 9.80 -13.03 25.28
C ALA A 245 9.82 -13.35 23.78
N VAL A 246 10.10 -14.60 23.45
CA VAL A 246 10.03 -15.14 22.08
C VAL A 246 9.27 -16.47 22.13
N PHE A 247 8.15 -16.54 21.42
CA PHE A 247 7.38 -17.77 21.23
C PHE A 247 7.32 -18.08 19.74
N VAL A 248 7.79 -19.26 19.35
CA VAL A 248 7.71 -19.73 17.97
C VAL A 248 7.05 -21.10 17.97
N TRP A 249 5.88 -21.18 17.36
CA TRP A 249 5.19 -22.42 17.07
C TRP A 249 5.42 -22.80 15.61
N VAL A 250 5.87 -24.03 15.38
CA VAL A 250 6.09 -24.58 14.04
C VAL A 250 5.32 -25.88 13.96
N ASP A 251 4.47 -26.02 12.94
CA ASP A 251 3.68 -27.23 12.72
C ASP A 251 4.60 -28.45 12.51
N PRO A 252 4.34 -29.59 13.17
CA PRO A 252 5.20 -30.77 13.08
C PRO A 252 5.32 -31.37 11.66
N SER A 253 4.42 -31.03 10.73
CA SER A 253 4.56 -31.37 9.30
C SER A 253 5.85 -30.83 8.67
N VAL A 254 6.43 -29.76 9.24
CA VAL A 254 7.73 -29.19 8.83
C VAL A 254 8.89 -30.17 9.06
N TRP A 255 8.78 -31.06 10.06
CA TRP A 255 9.81 -32.07 10.36
C TRP A 255 9.66 -33.37 9.57
N ALA A 256 8.51 -33.60 8.91
CA ALA A 256 8.25 -34.86 8.22
C ALA A 256 9.01 -35.01 6.89
N ALA A 257 9.55 -33.93 6.34
CA ALA A 257 10.30 -33.93 5.08
C ALA A 257 11.78 -34.38 5.22
N SER A 258 12.25 -34.70 6.42
CA SER A 258 13.66 -35.08 6.66
C SER A 258 13.88 -36.58 6.91
N LYS A 259 12.94 -37.47 6.53
CA LYS A 259 13.23 -38.91 6.55
C LYS A 259 13.88 -39.32 5.22
N PRO A 260 15.13 -39.85 5.24
CA PRO A 260 15.80 -40.36 4.05
C PRO A 260 15.11 -41.58 3.45
#